data_AF-A0A858XMA9-F1
#
_entry.id   AF-A0A858XMA9-F1
#
_cell.length_a   1.000
_cell.length_b   1.000
_cell.length_c   1.000
_cell.angle_alpha   90.00
_cell.angle_beta   90.00
_cell.angle_gamma   90.00
#
_symmetry.space_group_name_H-M   'P 1'
#
loop_
_entity.id
_entity.type
_entity.pdbx_description
1 polymer ?
#
loop_
_entity_poly.entity_id
_entity_poly.type
_entity_poly.pdbx_seq_one_letter_code
_entity_poly.pdbx_strand_id
1 'polypeptide(L)'
;MDKPFNHLIICLTFVMPVAALSGCSGPNDSPEQDAVMSISSCTARGDDGQEMSVSEFGMFVTDTAGNLYPDNIRVLNRSGKWTFAEISLSDGDKGIYAYYPYNPSFSGGKMGLDARSQTDYLYSERTMVSGNAPSASITLYHLLSKVTFRMPAAVTAVRVADYSYSASYSLLTGSLEIKPEKGTISSGTGSLLLYPGDSPAMHVALVAGGHPYDFVMPAAAFRSGKEYVYTLKTAGNGVEIEDITITGWQPGGNYEGTITEKEQERQ
;
A
#
# COMPACT_ATOMS: atom_id res chain seq x y z
N MET A 1 -39.67 -92.51 13.24
CA MET A 1 -38.64 -93.18 12.44
C MET A 1 -37.37 -92.36 12.57
N ASP A 2 -36.63 -92.51 13.65
CA ASP A 2 -35.75 -93.66 14.02
C ASP A 2 -34.29 -93.31 13.71
N LYS A 3 -33.69 -92.65 14.71
CA LYS A 3 -32.41 -92.97 15.37
C LYS A 3 -31.08 -93.05 14.57
N PRO A 4 -29.95 -92.88 15.28
CA PRO A 4 -28.79 -92.06 14.90
C PRO A 4 -27.53 -92.91 14.66
N PHE A 5 -26.42 -92.32 14.25
CA PHE A 5 -25.03 -92.76 14.55
C PHE A 5 -24.08 -91.68 14.01
N ASN A 6 -22.83 -91.51 14.45
CA ASN A 6 -22.18 -91.40 15.76
C ASN A 6 -20.76 -90.90 15.44
N HIS A 7 -20.18 -90.09 16.33
CA HIS A 7 -18.75 -89.75 16.47
C HIS A 7 -17.90 -89.34 15.26
N LEU A 8 -17.30 -88.14 15.34
CA LEU A 8 -15.87 -88.04 15.67
C LEU A 8 -15.54 -86.62 16.17
N ILE A 9 -15.12 -86.52 17.43
CA ILE A 9 -14.47 -85.35 18.01
C ILE A 9 -13.02 -85.35 17.53
N ILE A 10 -12.60 -84.30 16.83
CA ILE A 10 -11.18 -83.95 16.69
C ILE A 10 -11.04 -82.48 17.07
N CYS A 11 -10.57 -82.24 18.29
CA CYS A 11 -9.99 -80.98 18.70
C CYS A 11 -8.77 -80.70 17.83
N LEU A 12 -8.85 -79.68 16.96
CA LEU A 12 -7.67 -79.05 16.39
C LEU A 12 -7.66 -77.59 16.83
N THR A 13 -6.89 -77.33 17.88
CA THR A 13 -6.50 -76.01 18.34
C THR A 13 -5.67 -75.32 17.26
N PHE A 14 -6.28 -74.39 16.52
CA PHE A 14 -5.54 -73.49 15.63
C PHE A 14 -5.21 -72.21 16.40
N VAL A 15 -4.06 -72.24 17.05
CA VAL A 15 -3.41 -71.05 17.63
C VAL A 15 -2.89 -70.23 16.46
N MET A 16 -3.61 -69.17 16.06
CA MET A 16 -3.06 -68.19 15.14
C MET A 16 -2.09 -67.27 15.89
N PRO A 17 -0.83 -67.13 15.43
CA PRO A 17 0.08 -66.14 15.97
C PRO A 17 -0.39 -64.74 15.56
N VAL A 18 -0.58 -63.87 16.55
CA VAL A 18 -0.63 -62.42 16.33
C VAL A 18 0.75 -62.01 15.83
N ALA A 19 0.89 -61.86 14.51
CA ALA A 19 2.04 -61.17 13.94
C ALA A 19 1.87 -59.67 14.26
N ALA A 20 2.50 -59.23 15.34
CA ALA A 20 2.77 -57.83 15.58
C ALA A 20 3.71 -57.35 14.47
N LEU A 21 3.16 -56.61 13.49
CA LEU A 21 3.96 -55.76 12.62
C LEU A 21 4.42 -54.57 13.47
N SER A 22 5.54 -54.74 14.15
CA SER A 22 6.39 -53.64 14.61
C SER A 22 7.00 -52.96 13.39
N GLY A 23 6.24 -52.04 12.79
CA GLY A 23 6.71 -51.10 11.78
C GLY A 23 7.18 -49.83 12.47
N CYS A 24 8.43 -49.45 12.23
CA CYS A 24 9.17 -48.38 12.89
C CYS A 24 8.39 -47.06 13.00
N SER A 25 8.22 -46.58 14.23
CA SER A 25 7.93 -45.18 14.52
C SER A 25 9.16 -44.34 14.15
N GLY A 26 9.22 -43.88 12.90
CA GLY A 26 9.98 -42.68 12.57
C GLY A 26 9.25 -41.46 13.13
N PRO A 27 9.93 -40.32 13.40
CA PRO A 27 9.22 -39.08 13.64
C PRO A 27 8.31 -38.86 12.43
N ASN A 28 7.04 -38.54 12.68
CA ASN A 28 6.18 -37.96 11.65
C ASN A 28 6.77 -36.59 11.31
N ASP A 29 7.80 -36.56 10.47
CA ASP A 29 8.08 -35.40 9.64
C ASP A 29 6.93 -35.37 8.63
N SER A 30 5.82 -34.76 9.06
CA SER A 30 4.90 -34.14 8.10
C SER A 30 5.80 -33.35 7.15
N PRO A 31 5.71 -33.52 5.82
CA PRO A 31 6.49 -32.68 4.93
C PRO A 31 6.18 -31.24 5.31
N GLU A 32 7.20 -30.56 5.82
CA GLU A 32 7.15 -29.13 6.13
C GLU A 32 6.82 -28.49 4.80
N GLN A 33 5.53 -28.17 4.59
CA GLN A 33 5.09 -27.53 3.38
C GLN A 33 5.77 -26.16 3.42
N ASP A 34 6.79 -25.98 2.58
CA ASP A 34 7.55 -24.72 2.48
C ASP A 34 6.52 -23.58 2.40
N ALA A 35 6.38 -22.86 3.50
CA ALA A 35 5.35 -21.86 3.60
C ALA A 35 5.76 -20.68 2.72
N VAL A 36 4.93 -20.36 1.72
CA VAL A 36 5.18 -19.28 0.78
C VAL A 36 4.31 -18.08 1.15
N MET A 37 4.90 -16.89 1.10
CA MET A 37 4.19 -15.64 1.33
C MET A 37 3.05 -15.45 0.32
N SER A 38 1.90 -14.98 0.81
CA SER A 38 0.77 -14.55 -0.02
C SER A 38 0.26 -13.17 0.42
N ILE A 39 -0.58 -12.55 -0.40
CA ILE A 39 -1.25 -11.30 -0.10
C ILE A 39 -2.75 -11.57 -0.15
N SER A 40 -3.48 -11.22 0.90
CA SER A 40 -4.94 -11.33 0.93
C SER A 40 -5.60 -10.09 0.34
N SER A 41 -5.03 -8.92 0.64
CA SER A 41 -5.64 -7.62 0.35
C SER A 41 -4.58 -6.51 0.36
N CYS A 42 -4.82 -5.49 -0.46
CA CYS A 42 -4.15 -4.21 -0.39
C CYS A 42 -5.19 -3.11 -0.62
N THR A 43 -5.34 -2.21 0.35
CA THR A 43 -6.27 -1.07 0.29
C THR A 43 -5.55 0.24 0.53
N ALA A 44 -5.98 1.30 -0.14
CA ALA A 44 -5.66 2.67 0.21
C ALA A 44 -6.71 3.18 1.20
N ARG A 45 -6.26 3.61 2.38
CA ARG A 45 -7.12 4.13 3.44
C ARG A 45 -6.92 5.63 3.57
N GLY A 46 -8.03 6.35 3.55
CA GLY A 46 -8.08 7.76 3.91
C GLY A 46 -8.31 7.94 5.41
N ASP A 47 -8.01 9.13 5.90
CA ASP A 47 -8.10 9.43 7.33
C ASP A 47 -9.55 9.51 7.87
N ASP A 48 -10.55 9.48 6.98
CA ASP A 48 -11.97 9.29 7.28
C ASP A 48 -12.39 7.83 7.48
N GLY A 49 -11.49 6.87 7.25
CA GLY A 49 -11.73 5.44 7.42
C GLY A 49 -12.33 4.72 6.21
N GLN A 50 -12.56 5.40 5.09
CA GLN A 50 -12.89 4.77 3.81
C GLN A 50 -11.65 4.06 3.25
N GLU A 51 -11.91 2.98 2.53
CA GLU A 51 -10.88 2.18 1.88
C GLU A 51 -11.22 1.94 0.41
N MET A 52 -10.20 1.97 -0.44
CA MET A 52 -10.31 1.61 -1.85
C MET A 52 -9.30 0.52 -2.17
N SER A 53 -9.69 -0.49 -2.96
CA SER A 53 -8.78 -1.55 -3.38
C SER A 53 -7.69 -1.02 -4.31
N VAL A 54 -6.46 -1.51 -4.13
CA VAL A 54 -5.30 -1.13 -4.94
C VAL A 54 -4.88 -2.32 -5.77
N SER A 55 -4.94 -2.22 -7.10
CA SER A 55 -4.62 -3.37 -7.98
C SER A 55 -3.14 -3.50 -8.34
N GLU A 56 -2.32 -2.50 -8.03
CA GLU A 56 -0.89 -2.51 -8.32
C GLU A 56 -0.15 -1.71 -7.26
N PHE A 57 0.99 -2.21 -6.77
CA PHE A 57 1.85 -1.48 -5.84
C PHE A 57 3.28 -2.03 -5.87
N GLY A 58 4.21 -1.30 -5.25
CA GLY A 58 5.58 -1.76 -5.01
C GLY A 58 5.76 -2.28 -3.59
N MET A 59 6.64 -3.26 -3.42
CA MET A 59 6.84 -3.96 -2.15
C MET A 59 8.32 -4.16 -1.86
N PHE A 60 8.76 -3.78 -0.67
CA PHE A 60 10.07 -4.13 -0.11
C PHE A 60 9.88 -5.15 1.00
N VAL A 61 10.76 -6.14 1.05
CA VAL A 61 10.69 -7.22 2.03
C VAL A 61 11.95 -7.22 2.86
N THR A 62 11.79 -7.52 4.13
CA THR A 62 12.89 -7.64 5.10
C THR A 62 12.90 -9.03 5.69
N ASP A 63 14.09 -9.56 5.96
CA ASP A 63 14.26 -10.74 6.80
C ASP A 63 13.97 -10.43 8.28
N THR A 64 14.10 -11.44 9.14
CA THR A 64 13.90 -11.30 10.58
C THR A 64 14.88 -10.31 11.23
N ALA A 65 16.10 -10.17 10.68
CA ALA A 65 17.10 -9.22 11.13
C ALA A 65 16.87 -7.79 10.61
N GLY A 66 15.89 -7.60 9.73
CA GLY A 66 15.55 -6.31 9.13
C GLY A 66 16.35 -5.98 7.86
N ASN A 67 17.14 -6.92 7.32
CA ASN A 67 17.85 -6.72 6.07
C ASN A 67 16.87 -6.81 4.90
N LEU A 68 17.01 -5.91 3.94
CA LEU A 68 16.19 -5.93 2.72
C LEU A 68 16.53 -7.13 1.85
N TYR A 69 15.52 -7.97 1.63
CA TYR A 69 15.56 -9.07 0.70
C TYR A 69 14.14 -9.60 0.46
N PRO A 70 13.65 -9.65 -0.79
CA PRO A 70 14.13 -8.97 -2.00
C PRO A 70 13.85 -7.45 -2.05
N ASP A 71 14.58 -6.74 -2.93
CA ASP A 71 14.43 -5.29 -3.15
C ASP A 71 13.37 -4.98 -4.23
N ASN A 72 12.49 -4.03 -3.94
CA ASN A 72 11.47 -3.44 -4.83
C ASN A 72 10.73 -4.39 -5.81
N ILE A 73 9.83 -5.21 -5.29
CA ILE A 73 8.96 -6.08 -6.08
C ILE A 73 7.72 -5.34 -6.57
N ARG A 74 7.40 -5.48 -7.86
CA ARG A 74 6.10 -5.10 -8.41
C ARG A 74 5.05 -6.16 -8.07
N VAL A 75 3.95 -5.73 -7.46
CA VAL A 75 2.82 -6.59 -7.12
C VAL A 75 1.61 -6.20 -7.97
N LEU A 76 0.94 -7.18 -8.56
CA LEU A 76 -0.25 -6.98 -9.41
C LEU A 76 -1.42 -7.81 -8.91
N ASN A 77 -2.61 -7.22 -8.85
CA ASN A 77 -3.88 -7.91 -8.72
C ASN A 77 -4.55 -8.01 -10.09
N ARG A 78 -4.77 -9.22 -10.58
CA ARG A 78 -5.58 -9.49 -11.76
C ARG A 78 -6.76 -10.36 -11.35
N SER A 79 -7.95 -9.77 -11.37
CA SER A 79 -9.22 -10.47 -11.08
C SER A 79 -9.25 -11.17 -9.71
N GLY A 80 -8.70 -10.53 -8.67
CA GLY A 80 -8.64 -11.07 -7.31
C GLY A 80 -7.40 -11.91 -7.02
N LYS A 81 -6.52 -12.16 -8.02
CA LYS A 81 -5.28 -12.92 -7.84
C LYS A 81 -4.07 -11.99 -7.80
N TRP A 82 -3.36 -12.01 -6.68
CA TRP A 82 -2.08 -11.32 -6.50
C TRP A 82 -0.93 -12.09 -7.16
N THR A 83 -0.09 -11.40 -7.91
CA THR A 83 1.07 -11.96 -8.64
C THR A 83 2.32 -11.15 -8.34
N PHE A 84 3.38 -11.82 -7.92
CA PHE A 84 4.71 -11.29 -7.63
C PHE A 84 5.73 -12.45 -7.58
N ALA A 85 7.02 -12.14 -7.49
CA ALA A 85 8.05 -13.18 -7.35
C ALA A 85 7.88 -13.95 -6.02
N GLU A 86 8.02 -15.27 -6.06
CA GLU A 86 7.83 -16.12 -4.87
C GLU A 86 8.80 -15.75 -3.74
N ILE A 87 8.30 -15.70 -2.51
CA ILE A 87 9.09 -15.45 -1.30
C ILE A 87 8.85 -16.59 -0.33
N SER A 88 9.91 -17.34 -0.05
CA SER A 88 9.89 -18.39 0.96
C SER A 88 9.86 -17.81 2.38
N LEU A 89 9.15 -18.50 3.27
CA LEU A 89 9.14 -18.27 4.72
C LEU A 89 9.89 -19.37 5.48
N SER A 90 10.51 -20.33 4.79
CA SER A 90 11.26 -21.43 5.42
C SER A 90 12.53 -20.98 6.15
N ASP A 91 13.11 -19.85 5.75
CA ASP A 91 14.26 -19.21 6.38
C ASP A 91 13.86 -18.15 7.43
N GLY A 92 12.57 -18.06 7.77
CA GLY A 92 12.06 -17.24 8.86
C GLY A 92 11.07 -16.15 8.45
N ASP A 93 10.59 -15.42 9.45
CA ASP A 93 9.56 -14.38 9.29
C ASP A 93 10.04 -13.24 8.39
N LYS A 94 9.10 -12.68 7.64
CA LYS A 94 9.34 -11.56 6.72
C LYS A 94 8.55 -10.33 7.13
N GLY A 95 9.19 -9.17 7.02
CA GLY A 95 8.53 -7.87 7.18
C GLY A 95 8.31 -7.20 5.84
N ILE A 96 7.09 -6.78 5.58
CA ILE A 96 6.64 -6.22 4.30
C ILE A 96 6.39 -4.73 4.46
N TYR A 97 6.94 -3.95 3.55
CA TYR A 97 6.63 -2.54 3.34
C TYR A 97 6.11 -2.37 1.93
N ALA A 98 4.97 -1.71 1.77
CA ALA A 98 4.35 -1.47 0.48
C ALA A 98 4.22 0.02 0.18
N TYR A 99 4.14 0.38 -1.09
CA TYR A 99 3.98 1.75 -1.53
C TYR A 99 3.28 1.86 -2.89
N TYR A 100 2.73 3.03 -3.17
CA TYR A 100 2.07 3.34 -4.44
C TYR A 100 2.43 4.76 -4.90
N PRO A 101 2.49 5.03 -6.22
CA PRO A 101 2.50 4.06 -7.32
C PRO A 101 3.81 3.29 -7.40
N TYR A 102 3.79 2.08 -7.97
CA TYR A 102 5.02 1.32 -8.23
C TYR A 102 5.98 2.12 -9.13
N ASN A 103 7.25 2.12 -8.78
CA ASN A 103 8.31 2.72 -9.59
C ASN A 103 9.56 1.83 -9.56
N PRO A 104 9.99 1.27 -10.71
CA PRO A 104 11.13 0.36 -10.77
C PRO A 104 12.49 1.02 -10.43
N SER A 105 12.57 2.36 -10.40
CA SER A 105 13.81 3.05 -10.05
C SER A 105 14.06 3.16 -8.54
N PHE A 106 13.04 2.86 -7.72
CA PHE A 106 13.17 2.87 -6.27
C PHE A 106 13.95 1.63 -5.80
N SER A 107 14.75 1.80 -4.76
CA SER A 107 15.62 0.76 -4.23
C SER A 107 15.99 1.04 -2.78
N GLY A 108 16.49 0.03 -2.08
CA GLY A 108 16.97 0.18 -0.71
C GLY A 108 15.89 0.61 0.28
N GLY A 109 14.63 0.25 0.03
CA GLY A 109 13.49 0.59 0.89
C GLY A 109 13.12 2.07 0.87
N LYS A 110 13.52 2.82 -0.17
CA LYS A 110 13.31 4.26 -0.28
C LYS A 110 12.55 4.65 -1.55
N MET A 111 11.70 5.65 -1.43
CA MET A 111 10.98 6.28 -2.52
C MET A 111 11.56 7.66 -2.84
N GLY A 112 11.85 7.90 -4.12
CA GLY A 112 12.15 9.24 -4.62
C GLY A 112 10.86 9.99 -4.94
N LEU A 113 10.68 11.17 -4.36
CA LEU A 113 9.47 11.99 -4.52
C LEU A 113 9.76 13.23 -5.38
N ASP A 114 8.80 13.59 -6.23
CA ASP A 114 8.80 14.84 -6.98
C ASP A 114 7.44 15.54 -6.86
N ALA A 115 7.38 16.60 -6.05
CA ALA A 115 6.17 17.38 -5.82
C ALA A 115 5.65 18.05 -7.11
N ARG A 116 6.46 18.28 -8.14
CA ARG A 116 5.97 18.87 -9.41
C ARG A 116 5.03 17.95 -10.15
N SER A 117 5.17 16.64 -9.96
CA SER A 117 4.30 15.65 -10.58
C SER A 117 2.87 15.68 -10.01
N GLN A 118 2.70 16.24 -8.81
CA GLN A 118 1.46 16.17 -8.04
C GLN A 118 0.95 14.71 -7.90
N THR A 119 1.89 13.75 -7.84
CA THR A 119 1.60 12.35 -7.60
C THR A 119 1.20 12.14 -6.15
N ASP A 120 0.10 11.44 -5.93
CA ASP A 120 -0.32 10.96 -4.63
C ASP A 120 0.47 9.69 -4.26
N TYR A 121 1.52 9.86 -3.48
CA TYR A 121 2.34 8.76 -2.99
C TYR A 121 1.70 8.15 -1.74
N LEU A 122 1.56 6.83 -1.72
CA LEU A 122 1.07 6.08 -0.57
C LEU A 122 2.16 5.17 0.00
N TYR A 123 2.05 4.83 1.28
CA TYR A 123 2.97 3.92 1.97
C TYR A 123 2.24 3.03 2.99
N SER A 124 2.78 1.87 3.30
CA SER A 124 2.31 1.05 4.43
C SER A 124 3.26 1.14 5.63
N GLU A 125 2.72 0.85 6.80
CA GLU A 125 3.53 0.38 7.93
C GLU A 125 4.06 -1.04 7.67
N ARG A 126 4.99 -1.50 8.52
CA ARG A 126 5.55 -2.85 8.42
C ARG A 126 4.47 -3.89 8.73
N THR A 127 4.21 -4.80 7.81
CA THR A 127 3.35 -5.98 8.01
C THR A 127 4.21 -7.23 8.15
N MET A 128 4.03 -8.02 9.21
CA MET A 128 4.79 -9.27 9.41
C MET A 128 4.03 -10.48 8.86
N VAL A 129 4.76 -11.40 8.22
CA VAL A 129 4.25 -12.73 7.82
C VAL A 129 5.21 -13.82 8.27
N SER A 130 4.68 -15.01 8.55
CA SER A 130 5.42 -16.17 9.04
C SER A 130 4.86 -17.46 8.45
N GLY A 131 5.55 -18.59 8.63
CA GLY A 131 5.06 -19.88 8.13
C GLY A 131 3.66 -20.26 8.67
N ASN A 132 3.31 -19.81 9.88
CA ASN A 132 1.99 -20.03 10.48
C ASN A 132 0.95 -18.98 10.06
N ALA A 133 1.39 -17.82 9.59
CA ALA A 133 0.53 -16.73 9.12
C ALA A 133 1.13 -16.13 7.83
N PRO A 134 1.05 -16.87 6.70
CA PRO A 134 1.79 -16.53 5.49
C PRO A 134 1.14 -15.43 4.65
N SER A 135 -0.08 -14.98 5.02
CA SER A 135 -0.87 -14.06 4.22
C SER A 135 -0.87 -12.65 4.79
N ALA A 136 -0.45 -11.67 3.98
CA ALA A 136 -0.42 -10.26 4.35
C ALA A 136 -1.70 -9.52 3.93
N SER A 137 -2.28 -8.78 4.87
CA SER A 137 -3.29 -7.73 4.59
C SER A 137 -2.62 -6.37 4.73
N ILE A 138 -2.55 -5.63 3.62
CA ILE A 138 -1.80 -4.38 3.52
C ILE A 138 -2.76 -3.20 3.48
N THR A 139 -2.45 -2.16 4.25
CA THR A 139 -3.13 -0.86 4.18
C THR A 139 -2.10 0.21 3.84
N LEU A 140 -2.41 0.99 2.80
CA LEU A 140 -1.62 2.12 2.32
C LEU A 140 -2.25 3.43 2.81
N TYR A 141 -1.41 4.35 3.24
CA TYR A 141 -1.77 5.68 3.74
C TYR A 141 -1.13 6.75 2.85
N HIS A 142 -1.81 7.88 2.67
CA HIS A 142 -1.27 9.03 1.96
C HIS A 142 0.00 9.55 2.63
N LEU A 143 1.11 9.61 1.89
CA LEU A 143 2.38 10.13 2.40
C LEU A 143 2.35 11.66 2.48
N LEU A 144 1.74 12.31 1.50
CA LEU A 144 1.73 13.76 1.37
C LEU A 144 0.60 14.41 2.17
N SER A 145 0.61 15.73 2.23
CA SER A 145 -0.51 16.56 2.69
C SER A 145 -1.20 17.16 1.47
N LYS A 146 -2.53 17.25 1.51
CA LYS A 146 -3.31 17.93 0.46
C LYS A 146 -3.71 19.32 0.94
N VAL A 147 -3.53 20.31 0.10
CA VAL A 147 -4.01 21.68 0.34
C VAL A 147 -4.99 22.05 -0.75
N THR A 148 -6.19 22.45 -0.36
CA THR A 148 -7.29 22.77 -1.27
C THR A 148 -7.74 24.21 -1.07
N PHE A 149 -7.88 24.96 -2.16
CA PHE A 149 -8.35 26.33 -2.16
C PHE A 149 -9.78 26.37 -2.69
N ARG A 150 -10.68 26.95 -1.90
CA ARG A 150 -12.09 27.13 -2.27
C ARG A 150 -12.39 28.61 -2.42
N MET A 151 -13.12 28.93 -3.47
CA MET A 151 -13.64 30.28 -3.74
C MET A 151 -15.07 30.15 -4.27
N PRO A 152 -15.88 31.24 -4.26
CA PRO A 152 -17.20 31.22 -4.89
C PRO A 152 -17.16 30.83 -6.38
N ALA A 153 -16.13 31.29 -7.10
CA ALA A 153 -15.82 30.78 -8.44
C ALA A 153 -14.88 29.58 -8.34
N ALA A 154 -15.06 28.58 -9.21
CA ALA A 154 -14.21 27.39 -9.23
C ALA A 154 -12.74 27.75 -9.46
N VAL A 155 -11.85 27.23 -8.60
CA VAL A 155 -10.40 27.34 -8.75
C VAL A 155 -9.92 26.29 -9.75
N THR A 156 -9.31 26.72 -10.85
CA THR A 156 -8.92 25.87 -11.98
C THR A 156 -7.42 25.71 -12.12
N ALA A 157 -6.62 26.49 -11.39
CA ALA A 157 -5.18 26.34 -11.36
C ALA A 157 -4.63 26.91 -10.06
N VAL A 158 -3.57 26.28 -9.54
CA VAL A 158 -2.84 26.75 -8.36
C VAL A 158 -1.35 26.54 -8.60
N ARG A 159 -0.54 27.48 -8.11
CA ARG A 159 0.91 27.48 -8.26
C ARG A 159 1.60 28.04 -7.01
N VAL A 160 2.67 27.39 -6.59
CA VAL A 160 3.59 27.87 -5.55
C VAL A 160 5.00 27.88 -6.12
N ALA A 161 5.65 29.05 -6.07
CA ALA A 161 7.05 29.20 -6.46
C ALA A 161 7.97 28.98 -5.26
N ASP A 162 9.26 28.78 -5.54
CA ASP A 162 10.32 28.61 -4.53
C ASP A 162 10.06 27.47 -3.53
N TYR A 163 9.40 26.41 -3.98
CA TYR A 163 9.09 25.23 -3.17
C TYR A 163 10.15 24.14 -3.37
N SER A 164 10.55 23.48 -2.28
CA SER A 164 11.44 22.31 -2.36
C SER A 164 10.70 21.17 -3.04
N TYR A 165 11.07 20.82 -4.26
CA TYR A 165 10.26 19.88 -5.04
C TYR A 165 10.76 18.44 -5.01
N SER A 166 11.99 18.17 -4.60
CA SER A 166 12.53 16.80 -4.49
C SER A 166 12.64 16.36 -3.05
N ALA A 167 12.29 15.11 -2.77
CA ALA A 167 12.49 14.49 -1.46
C ALA A 167 12.77 12.99 -1.60
N SER A 168 13.20 12.37 -0.50
CA SER A 168 13.35 10.93 -0.35
C SER A 168 12.57 10.47 0.88
N TYR A 169 11.79 9.40 0.77
CA TYR A 169 11.10 8.79 1.91
C TYR A 169 11.57 7.37 2.13
N SER A 170 11.98 7.05 3.36
CA SER A 170 12.40 5.70 3.75
C SER A 170 11.24 4.96 4.39
N LEU A 171 10.79 3.88 3.76
CA LEU A 171 9.74 3.00 4.29
C LEU A 171 10.21 2.27 5.56
N LEU A 172 11.52 1.99 5.65
CA LEU A 172 12.10 1.26 6.79
C LEU A 172 12.15 2.08 8.08
N THR A 173 12.29 3.40 7.96
CA THR A 173 12.49 4.30 9.10
C THR A 173 11.34 5.30 9.28
N GLY A 174 10.44 5.42 8.30
CA GLY A 174 9.37 6.42 8.29
C GLY A 174 9.87 7.85 8.13
N SER A 175 11.10 8.05 7.66
CA SER A 175 11.73 9.38 7.59
C SER A 175 11.63 10.00 6.20
N LEU A 176 11.16 11.25 6.15
CA LEU A 176 11.17 12.10 4.96
C LEU A 176 12.37 13.05 4.98
N GLU A 177 13.16 13.02 3.92
CA GLU A 177 14.30 13.92 3.69
C GLU A 177 13.98 14.83 2.50
N ILE A 178 13.66 16.10 2.78
CA ILE A 178 13.39 17.11 1.77
C ILE A 178 14.71 17.70 1.29
N LYS A 179 14.92 17.71 -0.02
CA LYS A 179 16.13 18.25 -0.63
C LYS A 179 16.02 19.77 -0.83
N PRO A 180 17.15 20.48 -0.87
CA PRO A 180 17.13 21.94 -0.96
C PRO A 180 16.73 22.47 -2.35
N GLU A 181 16.62 21.64 -3.40
CA GLU A 181 16.32 22.15 -4.74
C GLU A 181 14.93 22.79 -4.79
N LYS A 182 14.90 24.07 -5.18
CA LYS A 182 13.69 24.86 -5.27
C LYS A 182 13.16 24.96 -6.69
N GLY A 183 11.86 25.08 -6.83
CA GLY A 183 11.19 25.19 -8.11
C GLY A 183 9.75 25.67 -7.95
N THR A 184 9.02 25.63 -9.06
CA THR A 184 7.59 25.90 -9.06
C THR A 184 6.83 24.58 -9.07
N ILE A 185 5.88 24.42 -8.15
CA ILE A 185 4.88 23.36 -8.19
C ILE A 185 3.56 23.96 -8.65
N SER A 186 2.79 23.18 -9.42
CA SER A 186 1.52 23.63 -9.97
C SER A 186 0.56 22.47 -10.15
N SER A 187 -0.74 22.78 -10.10
CA SER A 187 -1.82 21.84 -10.34
C SER A 187 -2.88 22.50 -11.21
N GLY A 188 -3.47 21.73 -12.13
CA GLY A 188 -4.62 22.14 -12.97
C GLY A 188 -5.96 22.02 -12.25
N THR A 189 -5.94 21.95 -10.91
CA THR A 189 -7.12 21.87 -10.05
C THR A 189 -6.97 22.89 -8.92
N GLY A 190 -8.00 23.03 -8.09
CA GLY A 190 -7.95 23.86 -6.88
C GLY A 190 -7.11 23.29 -5.73
N SER A 191 -6.32 22.22 -5.95
CA SER A 191 -5.57 21.56 -4.88
C SER A 191 -4.11 21.31 -5.25
N LEU A 192 -3.24 21.31 -4.24
CA LEU A 192 -1.82 20.92 -4.32
C LEU A 192 -1.51 19.81 -3.33
N LEU A 193 -0.57 18.94 -3.70
CA LEU A 193 0.08 18.00 -2.81
C LEU A 193 1.43 18.57 -2.36
N LEU A 194 1.61 18.67 -1.05
CA LEU A 194 2.81 19.21 -0.40
C LEU A 194 3.45 18.15 0.50
N TYR A 195 4.77 18.27 0.69
CA TYR A 195 5.47 17.48 1.69
C TYR A 195 4.97 17.81 3.11
N PRO A 196 4.76 16.80 3.96
CA PRO A 196 4.43 17.02 5.36
C PRO A 196 5.63 17.62 6.11
N GLY A 197 5.33 18.34 7.18
CA GLY A 197 6.30 19.06 8.01
C GLY A 197 5.99 20.55 8.13
N ASP A 198 6.88 21.25 8.82
CA ASP A 198 6.78 22.70 8.99
C ASP A 198 7.06 23.40 7.67
N SER A 199 6.13 24.25 7.26
CA SER A 199 6.24 25.10 6.08
C SER A 199 6.16 26.57 6.47
N PRO A 200 7.03 27.43 5.91
CA PRO A 200 6.91 28.87 6.09
C PRO A 200 5.66 29.39 5.37
N ALA A 201 5.37 30.68 5.52
CA ALA A 201 4.38 31.33 4.69
C ALA A 201 4.79 31.24 3.22
N MET A 202 3.85 30.92 2.34
CA MET A 202 4.09 30.68 0.91
C MET A 202 3.25 31.60 0.05
N HIS A 203 3.86 32.15 -1.01
CA HIS A 203 3.12 32.86 -2.06
C HIS A 203 2.41 31.86 -2.96
N VAL A 204 1.09 31.95 -3.00
CA VAL A 204 0.22 31.11 -3.82
C VAL A 204 -0.42 31.98 -4.89
N ALA A 205 -0.22 31.59 -6.15
CA ALA A 205 -0.95 32.13 -7.28
C ALA A 205 -2.05 31.14 -7.67
N LEU A 206 -3.27 31.60 -7.88
CA LEU A 206 -4.38 30.75 -8.31
C LEU A 206 -5.21 31.42 -9.41
N VAL A 207 -5.99 30.63 -10.14
CA VAL A 207 -6.96 31.10 -11.13
C VAL A 207 -8.34 30.63 -10.72
N ALA A 208 -9.28 31.56 -10.53
CA ALA A 208 -10.68 31.25 -10.20
C ALA A 208 -11.62 32.00 -11.14
N GLY A 209 -12.55 31.29 -11.78
CA GLY A 209 -13.46 31.89 -12.77
C GLY A 209 -12.75 32.57 -13.95
N GLY A 210 -11.53 32.14 -14.29
CA GLY A 210 -10.69 32.75 -15.33
C GLY A 210 -9.88 33.98 -14.89
N HIS A 211 -10.02 34.42 -13.63
CA HIS A 211 -9.27 35.55 -13.08
C HIS A 211 -8.10 35.08 -12.21
N PRO A 212 -6.90 35.67 -12.37
CA PRO A 212 -5.76 35.36 -11.51
C PRO A 212 -5.87 36.08 -10.16
N TYR A 213 -5.41 35.40 -9.12
CA TYR A 213 -5.29 35.95 -7.77
C TYR A 213 -3.96 35.50 -7.16
N ASP A 214 -3.40 36.36 -6.31
CA ASP A 214 -2.21 36.06 -5.51
C ASP A 214 -2.54 36.27 -4.04
N PHE A 215 -2.06 35.37 -3.18
CA PHE A 215 -2.15 35.55 -1.74
C PHE A 215 -1.01 34.83 -1.00
N VAL A 216 -0.87 35.15 0.28
CA VAL A 216 0.11 34.51 1.16
C VAL A 216 -0.61 33.48 2.00
N MET A 217 -0.33 32.19 1.75
CA MET A 217 -0.75 31.12 2.63
C MET A 217 0.11 31.17 3.90
N PRO A 218 -0.48 31.20 5.10
CA PRO A 218 0.26 31.32 6.35
C PRO A 218 1.15 30.10 6.59
N ALA A 219 2.17 30.29 7.42
CA ALA A 219 3.00 29.19 7.91
C ALA A 219 2.13 28.14 8.61
N ALA A 220 2.41 26.87 8.36
CA ALA A 220 1.63 25.75 8.88
C ALA A 220 2.50 24.50 9.02
N ALA A 221 2.12 23.64 9.96
CA ALA A 221 2.66 22.29 10.09
C ALA A 221 1.72 21.31 9.37
N PHE A 222 2.09 20.95 8.13
CA PHE A 222 1.31 20.03 7.31
C PHE A 222 1.54 18.59 7.76
N ARG A 223 0.45 17.81 7.87
CA ARG A 223 0.49 16.42 8.32
C ARG A 223 0.14 15.48 7.18
N SER A 224 0.93 14.41 7.06
CA SER A 224 0.67 13.27 6.19
C SER A 224 -0.79 12.80 6.35
N GLY A 225 -1.47 12.52 5.24
CA GLY A 225 -2.86 12.08 5.25
C GLY A 225 -3.91 13.13 5.62
N LYS A 226 -3.54 14.41 5.79
CA LYS A 226 -4.50 15.49 6.06
C LYS A 226 -4.75 16.37 4.84
N GLU A 227 -6.00 16.83 4.74
CA GLU A 227 -6.42 17.85 3.79
C GLU A 227 -6.69 19.18 4.52
N TYR A 228 -6.04 20.24 4.06
CA TYR A 228 -6.15 21.61 4.57
C TYR A 228 -6.93 22.43 3.55
N VAL A 229 -8.16 22.79 3.90
CA VAL A 229 -9.06 23.55 3.03
C VAL A 229 -9.02 25.02 3.42
N TYR A 230 -8.45 25.85 2.55
CA TYR A 230 -8.46 27.29 2.65
C TYR A 230 -9.66 27.83 1.88
N THR A 231 -10.68 28.30 2.60
CA THR A 231 -11.81 29.01 1.99
C THR A 231 -11.43 30.48 1.86
N LEU A 232 -11.43 30.98 0.64
CA LEU A 232 -11.01 32.33 0.28
C LEU A 232 -12.20 33.13 -0.22
N LYS A 233 -12.22 34.42 0.12
CA LYS A 233 -13.18 35.39 -0.42
C LYS A 233 -12.45 36.53 -1.11
N THR A 234 -13.10 37.12 -2.10
CA THR A 234 -12.59 38.33 -2.77
C THR A 234 -12.70 39.53 -1.84
N ALA A 235 -11.61 40.26 -1.67
CA ALA A 235 -11.54 41.47 -0.86
C ALA A 235 -10.86 42.59 -1.67
N GLY A 236 -11.66 43.55 -2.13
CA GLY A 236 -11.18 44.57 -3.07
C GLY A 236 -10.67 43.94 -4.36
N ASN A 237 -9.40 44.20 -4.69
CA ASN A 237 -8.72 43.64 -5.87
C ASN A 237 -7.95 42.33 -5.59
N GLY A 238 -8.05 41.80 -4.37
CA GLY A 238 -7.33 40.59 -3.94
C GLY A 238 -8.23 39.52 -3.33
N VAL A 239 -7.62 38.59 -2.61
CA VAL A 239 -8.32 37.56 -1.84
C VAL A 239 -7.83 37.55 -0.40
N GLU A 240 -8.72 37.20 0.52
CA GLU A 240 -8.41 36.97 1.94
C GLU A 240 -8.93 35.60 2.38
N ILE A 241 -8.30 35.06 3.42
CA ILE A 241 -8.72 33.79 4.03
C ILE A 241 -9.95 34.07 4.88
N GLU A 242 -11.05 33.40 4.56
CA GLU A 242 -12.28 33.41 5.35
C GLU A 242 -12.27 32.32 6.42
N ASP A 243 -11.83 31.11 6.05
CA ASP A 243 -11.78 29.95 6.94
C ASP A 243 -10.65 28.98 6.55
N ILE A 244 -10.18 28.23 7.54
CA ILE A 244 -9.26 27.10 7.34
C ILE A 244 -9.84 25.89 8.06
N THR A 245 -10.26 24.90 7.29
CA THR A 245 -10.72 23.61 7.83
C THR A 245 -9.67 22.53 7.60
N ILE A 246 -9.37 21.73 8.62
CA ILE A 246 -8.45 20.59 8.53
C ILE A 246 -9.25 19.30 8.67
N THR A 247 -9.13 18.40 7.70
CA THR A 247 -9.84 17.12 7.64
C THR A 247 -8.90 15.97 7.31
N GLY A 248 -9.38 14.74 7.47
CA GLY A 248 -8.71 13.58 6.89
C GLY A 248 -8.75 13.63 5.37
N TRP A 249 -7.62 13.37 4.71
CA TRP A 249 -7.58 13.23 3.26
C TRP A 249 -8.26 11.89 2.91
N GLN A 250 -9.34 12.01 2.13
CA GLN A 250 -10.07 10.88 1.56
C GLN A 250 -9.20 10.07 0.61
N PRO A 251 -9.45 8.74 0.49
CA PRO A 251 -8.82 7.91 -0.53
C PRO A 251 -8.95 8.59 -1.91
N GLY A 252 -7.85 8.76 -2.63
CA GLY A 252 -7.80 9.52 -3.88
C GLY A 252 -7.97 8.69 -5.14
N GLY A 253 -9.06 8.87 -5.91
CA GLY A 253 -9.16 8.54 -7.34
C GLY A 253 -9.17 7.05 -7.75
N ASN A 254 -9.69 6.77 -8.96
CA ASN A 254 -9.87 5.41 -9.51
C ASN A 254 -8.54 4.63 -9.57
N TYR A 255 -8.33 3.72 -8.62
CA TYR A 255 -7.25 2.73 -8.65
C TYR A 255 -7.55 1.54 -9.58
N GLU A 256 -8.48 1.72 -10.53
CA GLU A 256 -8.75 0.77 -11.59
C GLU A 256 -7.89 1.07 -12.81
N GLY A 257 -6.94 0.17 -13.09
CA GLY A 257 -6.48 -0.01 -14.45
C GLY A 257 -7.60 -0.63 -15.27
N THR A 258 -8.35 0.16 -16.06
CA THR A 258 -9.15 -0.39 -17.16
C THR A 258 -8.19 -1.10 -18.11
N ILE A 259 -8.07 -2.43 -17.99
CA ILE A 259 -7.43 -3.26 -19.03
C ILE A 259 -8.45 -3.32 -20.17
N THR A 260 -8.42 -2.36 -21.08
CA THR A 260 -8.95 -2.63 -22.42
C THR A 260 -7.94 -3.52 -23.14
N GLU A 261 -8.18 -4.82 -23.16
CA GLU A 261 -7.61 -5.68 -24.19
C GLU A 261 -8.09 -5.12 -25.54
N LYS A 262 -7.18 -4.53 -26.32
CA LYS A 262 -7.40 -4.44 -27.76
C LYS A 262 -7.17 -5.83 -28.30
N GLU A 263 -8.26 -6.55 -28.51
CA GLU A 263 -8.30 -7.76 -29.31
C GLU A 263 -7.59 -7.47 -30.64
N GLN A 264 -6.47 -8.17 -30.87
CA GLN A 264 -5.81 -8.17 -32.17
C GLN A 264 -6.74 -8.88 -33.14
N GLU A 265 -7.53 -8.11 -33.89
CA GLU A 265 -8.11 -8.59 -35.14
C GLU A 265 -6.95 -8.99 -36.06
N ARG A 266 -6.72 -10.31 -36.13
CA ARG A 266 -5.97 -10.92 -37.23
C ARG A 266 -6.80 -10.73 -38.50
N GLN A 267 -6.25 -9.97 -39.44
CA GLN A 267 -6.51 -10.15 -40.87
C GLN A 267 -5.30 -10.85 -41.48
#